data_AF-A0A830C6G2-F1
#
_entry.id   AF-A0A830C6G2-F1
#
_cell.length_a   1.000
_cell.length_b   1.000
_cell.length_c   1.000
_cell.angle_alpha   90.00
_cell.angle_beta   90.00
_cell.angle_gamma   90.00
#
_symmetry.space_group_name_H-M   'P 1'
#
loop_
_entity.id
_entity.type
_entity.pdbx_description
1 polymer ?
#
loop_
_entity_poly.entity_id
_entity_poly.type
_entity_poly.pdbx_seq_one_letter_code
_entity_poly.pdbx_strand_id
1 'polypeptide(L)'
;MESAIVMAREAGMDWIIHLDTDELMYPAGSQEYSVQNILSDVPWDVDMVIFPNYESAVERDDIKEPFSEVTMFKKNLDHLANETYVVNYKKVYHGNPHYFLTYGNGKSAARVQDHLRPNGAHRWHNYLKMPNEIKSEEAAVLHYPYAKFSDLTSRRDRCGCKPTTQDIKRCFMLDFDRNAFLIASTGTEDEMLRWYHEHVVWTDRELNVKLLKEGILTRIYTPMIILRSLRESGILSSSNGSAQQTTS
;
A
#
# COMPACT_ATOMS: atom_id res chain seq x y z
N MET A 1 1.21 9.48 16.32
CA MET A 1 -0.22 9.17 16.10
C MET A 1 -1.11 9.72 17.20
N GLU A 2 -0.83 9.55 18.50
CA GLU A 2 -1.68 10.13 19.56
C GLU A 2 -1.84 11.65 19.45
N SER A 3 -0.77 12.38 19.13
CA SER A 3 -0.85 13.82 18.85
C SER A 3 -1.76 14.16 17.66
N ALA A 4 -1.86 13.29 16.66
CA ALA A 4 -2.75 13.48 15.51
C ALA A 4 -4.22 13.32 15.87
N ILE A 5 -4.55 12.47 16.86
CA ILE A 5 -5.90 12.35 17.39
C ILE A 5 -6.33 13.65 18.09
N VAL A 6 -5.43 14.24 18.89
CA VAL A 6 -5.67 15.52 19.55
C VAL A 6 -5.91 16.62 18.51
N MET A 7 -5.04 16.73 17.51
CA MET A 7 -5.19 17.71 16.43
C MET A 7 -6.50 17.53 15.65
N ALA A 8 -6.86 16.29 15.31
CA ALA A 8 -8.11 15.99 14.60
C ALA A 8 -9.33 16.41 15.42
N ARG A 9 -9.31 16.17 16.73
CA ARG A 9 -10.37 16.58 17.65
C ARG A 9 -10.49 18.09 17.77
N GLU A 10 -9.36 18.79 17.96
CA GLU A 10 -9.32 20.25 18.07
C GLU A 10 -9.82 20.92 16.78
N ALA A 11 -9.54 20.30 15.63
CA ALA A 11 -10.03 20.75 14.33
C ALA A 11 -11.49 20.35 14.03
N GLY A 12 -12.16 19.63 14.92
CA GLY A 12 -13.54 19.18 14.72
C GLY A 12 -13.72 18.15 13.61
N MET A 13 -12.70 17.32 13.35
CA MET A 13 -12.78 16.26 12.34
C MET A 13 -13.62 15.08 12.83
N ASP A 14 -14.46 14.52 11.97
CA ASP A 14 -15.26 13.32 12.29
C ASP A 14 -14.45 12.02 12.22
N TRP A 15 -13.48 11.97 11.30
CA TRP A 15 -12.71 10.77 10.98
C TRP A 15 -11.21 11.06 10.92
N ILE A 16 -10.41 10.07 11.30
CA ILE A 16 -8.94 10.09 11.16
C ILE A 16 -8.48 8.83 10.44
N ILE A 17 -7.57 8.99 9.48
CA ILE A 17 -6.92 7.90 8.73
C ILE A 17 -5.41 8.12 8.71
N HIS A 18 -4.66 7.01 8.78
CA HIS A 18 -3.21 7.01 8.60
C HIS A 18 -2.87 6.26 7.30
N LEU A 19 -2.10 6.91 6.43
CA LEU A 19 -1.64 6.38 5.15
C LEU A 19 -0.13 6.50 5.06
N ASP A 20 0.51 5.46 4.52
CA ASP A 20 1.95 5.47 4.30
C ASP A 20 2.28 6.19 2.98
N THR A 21 3.54 6.58 2.78
CA THR A 21 3.98 7.38 1.63
C THR A 21 3.86 6.65 0.28
N ASP A 22 3.71 5.33 0.32
CA ASP A 22 3.54 4.42 -0.82
C ASP A 22 2.09 3.96 -0.97
N GLU A 23 1.12 4.72 -0.42
CA GLU A 23 -0.30 4.35 -0.43
C GLU A 23 -1.21 5.46 -0.93
N LEU A 24 -2.33 5.06 -1.56
CA LEU A 24 -3.39 5.97 -1.99
C LEU A 24 -4.76 5.40 -1.64
N MET A 25 -5.69 6.26 -1.22
CA MET A 25 -7.10 5.88 -1.13
C MET A 25 -7.70 5.64 -2.52
N TYR A 26 -8.48 4.58 -2.64
CA TYR A 26 -9.23 4.20 -3.84
C TYR A 26 -10.74 4.15 -3.53
N PRO A 27 -11.41 5.32 -3.50
CA PRO A 27 -12.84 5.44 -3.22
C PRO A 27 -13.70 5.14 -4.46
N ALA A 28 -13.52 3.98 -5.08
CA ALA A 28 -14.08 3.72 -6.40
C ALA A 28 -15.61 3.55 -6.45
N GLY A 29 -16.23 3.15 -5.34
CA GLY A 29 -17.68 3.05 -5.25
C GLY A 29 -18.40 4.36 -4.95
N SER A 30 -17.69 5.47 -4.69
CA SER A 30 -18.35 6.75 -4.40
C SER A 30 -18.45 7.67 -5.60
N GLN A 31 -19.50 8.49 -5.58
CA GLN A 31 -19.62 9.60 -6.51
C GLN A 31 -18.45 10.56 -6.35
N GLU A 32 -17.98 11.09 -7.49
CA GLU A 32 -16.88 12.04 -7.57
C GLU A 32 -15.54 11.54 -7.01
N TYR A 33 -15.41 10.21 -6.78
CA TYR A 33 -14.19 9.61 -6.24
C TYR A 33 -13.81 10.22 -4.88
N SER A 34 -14.80 10.38 -4.01
CA SER A 34 -14.70 11.08 -2.72
C SER A 34 -14.65 10.12 -1.54
N VAL A 35 -13.60 10.22 -0.72
CA VAL A 35 -13.52 9.50 0.57
C VAL A 35 -14.56 10.03 1.57
N GLN A 36 -14.90 11.33 1.49
CA GLN A 36 -15.89 11.95 2.37
C GLN A 36 -17.27 11.33 2.16
N ASN A 37 -17.67 11.12 0.91
CA ASN A 37 -18.96 10.50 0.58
C ASN A 37 -19.05 9.05 1.11
N ILE A 38 -17.95 8.29 1.06
CA ILE A 38 -17.93 6.93 1.64
C ILE A 38 -18.13 6.99 3.15
N LEU A 39 -17.43 7.90 3.82
CA LEU A 39 -17.44 7.99 5.27
C LEU A 39 -18.71 8.66 5.83
N SER A 40 -19.41 9.48 5.05
CA SER A 40 -20.69 10.07 5.45
C SER A 40 -21.82 9.06 5.51
N ASP A 41 -21.76 8.02 4.68
CA ASP A 41 -22.79 6.98 4.60
C ASP A 41 -22.61 5.88 5.66
N VAL A 42 -21.51 5.95 6.43
CA VAL A 42 -21.21 4.98 7.50
C VAL A 42 -22.16 5.20 8.69
N PRO A 43 -22.84 4.14 9.19
CA PRO A 43 -23.71 4.23 10.35
C PRO A 43 -23.03 4.84 11.57
N TRP A 44 -23.79 5.58 12.38
CA TRP A 44 -23.26 6.35 13.52
C TRP A 44 -22.63 5.46 14.61
N ASP A 45 -23.08 4.21 14.74
CA ASP A 45 -22.63 3.24 15.73
C ASP A 45 -21.35 2.49 15.29
N VAL A 46 -20.89 2.70 14.06
CA VAL A 46 -19.63 2.15 13.55
C VAL A 46 -18.48 3.07 13.96
N ASP A 47 -17.49 2.52 14.65
CA ASP A 47 -16.32 3.24 15.15
C ASP A 47 -15.19 3.28 14.13
N MET A 48 -15.10 2.28 13.26
CA MET A 48 -13.97 2.10 12.34
C MET A 48 -14.39 1.48 11.01
N VAL A 49 -13.81 1.98 9.92
CA VAL A 49 -13.93 1.41 8.58
C VAL A 49 -12.57 0.90 8.15
N ILE A 50 -12.49 -0.39 7.86
CA ILE A 50 -11.31 -1.03 7.28
C ILE A 50 -11.41 -0.96 5.76
N PHE A 51 -10.37 -0.44 5.12
CA PHE A 51 -10.18 -0.42 3.68
C PHE A 51 -9.18 -1.51 3.30
N PRO A 52 -9.62 -2.61 2.65
CA PRO A 52 -8.70 -3.65 2.18
C PRO A 52 -7.67 -3.08 1.20
N ASN A 53 -6.43 -3.58 1.22
CA ASN A 53 -5.39 -3.10 0.31
C ASN A 53 -5.32 -3.90 -0.98
N TYR A 54 -5.09 -3.20 -2.09
CA TYR A 54 -4.69 -3.78 -3.37
C TYR A 54 -3.21 -3.50 -3.59
N GLU A 55 -2.41 -4.55 -3.71
CA GLU A 55 -0.95 -4.43 -3.83
C GLU A 55 -0.56 -4.28 -5.31
N SER A 56 0.32 -3.33 -5.61
CA SER A 56 0.82 -3.12 -6.96
C SER A 56 1.49 -4.37 -7.52
N ALA A 57 1.12 -4.74 -8.74
CA ALA A 57 1.77 -5.78 -9.52
C ALA A 57 2.53 -5.11 -10.68
N VAL A 58 3.80 -4.74 -10.45
CA VAL A 58 4.59 -4.02 -11.46
C VAL A 58 4.99 -4.93 -12.61
N GLU A 59 5.03 -4.39 -13.82
CA GLU A 59 5.32 -5.17 -15.05
C GLU A 59 6.68 -4.85 -15.66
N ARG A 60 7.42 -3.92 -15.05
CA ARG A 60 8.76 -3.47 -15.43
C ARG A 60 9.52 -2.99 -14.20
N ASP A 61 10.84 -2.88 -14.34
CA ASP A 61 11.79 -2.56 -13.27
C ASP A 61 12.29 -1.11 -13.27
N ASP A 62 12.03 -0.38 -14.33
CA ASP A 62 12.51 0.98 -14.57
C ASP A 62 11.55 2.09 -14.07
N ILE A 63 10.49 1.73 -13.34
CA ILE A 63 9.48 2.64 -12.75
C ILE A 63 10.16 3.76 -11.96
N LYS A 64 9.73 5.02 -12.17
CA LYS A 64 10.23 6.21 -11.45
C LYS A 64 9.14 6.87 -10.60
N GLU A 65 7.91 6.90 -11.11
CA GLU A 65 6.75 7.54 -10.50
C GLU A 65 5.60 6.55 -10.35
N PRO A 66 5.59 5.70 -9.30
CA PRO A 66 4.64 4.59 -9.16
C PRO A 66 3.17 4.99 -9.33
N PHE A 67 2.75 6.12 -8.74
CA PHE A 67 1.36 6.57 -8.77
C PHE A 67 0.87 6.97 -10.18
N SER A 68 1.78 7.32 -11.09
CA SER A 68 1.44 7.67 -12.48
C SER A 68 1.84 6.59 -13.49
N GLU A 69 2.59 5.57 -13.09
CA GLU A 69 3.14 4.56 -14.00
C GLU A 69 2.57 3.17 -13.80
N VAL A 70 2.18 2.83 -12.58
CA VAL A 70 1.69 1.50 -12.21
C VAL A 70 0.18 1.48 -12.23
N THR A 71 -0.38 0.51 -12.97
CA THR A 71 -1.84 0.39 -13.17
C THR A 71 -2.38 -0.99 -12.82
N MET A 72 -1.53 -2.00 -12.69
CA MET A 72 -1.97 -3.34 -12.35
C MET A 72 -1.84 -3.56 -10.84
N PHE A 73 -2.90 -4.08 -10.23
CA PHE A 73 -2.96 -4.37 -8.81
C PHE A 73 -3.52 -5.76 -8.57
N LYS A 74 -2.99 -6.44 -7.55
CA LYS A 74 -3.53 -7.68 -7.02
C LYS A 74 -4.52 -7.33 -5.91
N LYS A 75 -5.78 -7.77 -6.07
CA LYS A 75 -6.86 -7.43 -5.13
C LYS A 75 -6.67 -8.14 -3.79
N ASN A 76 -7.19 -7.52 -2.73
CA ASN A 76 -7.31 -8.18 -1.43
C ASN A 76 -8.23 -9.39 -1.54
N LEU A 77 -7.95 -10.45 -0.76
CA LEU A 77 -8.79 -11.64 -0.71
C LEU A 77 -10.20 -11.32 -0.21
N ASP A 78 -10.37 -10.31 0.64
CA ASP A 78 -11.69 -9.85 1.11
C ASP A 78 -12.60 -9.42 -0.06
N HIS A 79 -12.03 -8.99 -1.20
CA HIS A 79 -12.77 -8.55 -2.38
C HIS A 79 -12.76 -9.58 -3.52
N LEU A 80 -12.46 -10.85 -3.21
CA LEU A 80 -12.48 -11.95 -4.16
C LEU A 80 -13.47 -13.02 -3.73
N ALA A 81 -14.10 -13.68 -4.71
CA ALA A 81 -14.84 -14.90 -4.42
C ALA A 81 -13.87 -16.00 -3.96
N ASN A 82 -14.21 -16.72 -2.89
CA ASN A 82 -13.36 -17.76 -2.30
C ASN A 82 -12.87 -18.79 -3.33
N GLU A 83 -13.75 -19.23 -4.23
CA GLU A 83 -13.43 -20.22 -5.26
C GLU A 83 -12.35 -19.75 -6.23
N THR A 84 -12.39 -18.46 -6.61
CA THR A 84 -11.42 -17.83 -7.51
C THR A 84 -10.00 -17.89 -6.95
N TYR A 85 -9.85 -17.68 -5.64
CA TYR A 85 -8.55 -17.74 -4.98
C TYR A 85 -8.01 -19.18 -4.90
N VAL A 86 -8.84 -20.14 -4.48
CA VAL A 86 -8.42 -21.54 -4.26
C VAL A 86 -7.85 -22.16 -5.53
N VAL A 87 -8.45 -21.88 -6.70
CA VAL A 87 -7.96 -22.41 -7.99
C VAL A 87 -6.58 -21.87 -8.38
N ASN A 88 -6.24 -20.67 -7.92
CA ASN A 88 -5.06 -19.94 -8.37
C ASN A 88 -3.97 -19.76 -7.30
N TYR A 89 -4.18 -20.25 -6.08
CA TYR A 89 -3.36 -19.90 -4.91
C TYR A 89 -1.84 -20.02 -5.12
N LYS A 90 -1.35 -21.07 -5.81
CA LYS A 90 0.09 -21.20 -6.11
C LYS A 90 0.60 -20.18 -7.13
N LYS A 91 -0.22 -19.82 -8.12
CA LYS A 91 0.17 -18.93 -9.21
C LYS A 91 0.21 -17.48 -8.75
N VAL A 92 -0.68 -17.09 -7.85
CA VAL A 92 -0.81 -15.70 -7.36
C VAL A 92 0.27 -15.30 -6.37
N TYR A 93 1.00 -16.29 -5.82
CA TYR A 93 2.14 -16.04 -4.93
C TYR A 93 3.36 -15.58 -5.73
N HIS A 94 3.46 -15.89 -7.02
CA HIS A 94 4.56 -15.44 -7.88
C HIS A 94 5.93 -15.77 -7.26
N GLY A 95 6.12 -17.02 -6.80
CA GLY A 95 7.36 -17.45 -6.14
C GLY A 95 7.55 -16.96 -4.69
N ASN A 96 6.68 -16.10 -4.17
CA ASN A 96 6.76 -15.56 -2.81
C ASN A 96 6.11 -16.48 -1.76
N PRO A 97 6.47 -16.36 -0.48
CA PRO A 97 5.91 -17.19 0.59
C PRO A 97 4.43 -16.90 0.89
N HIS A 98 3.93 -15.73 0.49
CA HIS A 98 2.60 -15.24 0.82
C HIS A 98 1.90 -14.64 -0.38
N TYR A 99 0.58 -14.48 -0.25
CA TYR A 99 -0.27 -13.91 -1.30
C TYR A 99 0.19 -12.51 -1.70
N PHE A 100 0.41 -11.61 -0.74
CA PHE A 100 1.04 -10.29 -0.95
C PHE A 100 2.52 -10.34 -0.58
N LEU A 101 3.31 -9.44 -1.18
CA LEU A 101 4.71 -9.24 -0.81
C LEU A 101 4.81 -8.70 0.61
N THR A 102 3.92 -7.76 0.95
CA THR A 102 3.90 -7.11 2.25
C THR A 102 2.66 -7.51 3.06
N TYR A 103 1.99 -6.55 3.69
CA TYR A 103 0.88 -6.81 4.57
C TYR A 103 -0.45 -6.88 3.79
N GLY A 104 -1.42 -7.63 4.30
CA GLY A 104 -2.74 -7.80 3.64
C GLY A 104 -3.94 -7.31 4.46
N ASN A 105 -3.68 -6.67 5.59
CA ASN A 105 -4.71 -6.19 6.51
C ASN A 105 -5.28 -4.81 6.12
N GLY A 106 -4.82 -4.17 5.03
CA GLY A 106 -5.34 -2.85 4.64
C GLY A 106 -5.04 -1.73 5.65
N LYS A 107 -5.76 -0.62 5.53
CA LYS A 107 -5.74 0.51 6.46
C LYS A 107 -7.12 0.74 7.05
N SER A 108 -7.22 1.58 8.08
CA SER A 108 -8.53 1.95 8.60
C SER A 108 -8.65 3.43 8.93
N ALA A 109 -9.85 3.95 8.68
CA ALA A 109 -10.31 5.20 9.27
C ALA A 109 -11.04 4.90 10.57
N ALA A 110 -10.85 5.74 11.59
CA ALA A 110 -11.58 5.67 12.84
C ALA A 110 -12.32 6.97 13.11
N ARG A 111 -13.50 6.89 13.74
CA ARG A 111 -14.19 8.08 14.24
C ARG A 111 -13.36 8.73 15.33
N VAL A 112 -13.22 10.04 15.26
CA VAL A 112 -12.56 10.82 16.31
C VAL A 112 -13.48 10.86 17.52
N GLN A 113 -13.08 10.16 18.59
CA GLN A 113 -13.88 10.02 19.81
C GLN A 113 -12.99 9.91 21.04
N ASP A 114 -13.60 9.94 22.22
CA ASP A 114 -12.89 9.76 23.48
C ASP A 114 -12.22 8.40 23.60
N HIS A 115 -11.00 8.43 24.15
CA HIS A 115 -10.15 7.27 24.39
C HIS A 115 -9.72 6.52 23.12
N LEU A 116 -9.89 7.11 21.93
CA LEU A 116 -9.29 6.61 20.70
C LEU A 116 -7.76 6.58 20.84
N ARG A 117 -7.14 5.51 20.37
CA ARG A 117 -5.69 5.33 20.34
C ARG A 117 -5.23 4.61 19.08
N PRO A 118 -3.97 4.79 18.66
CA PRO A 118 -3.40 3.97 17.59
C PRO A 118 -3.23 2.50 18.03
N ASN A 119 -3.28 1.59 17.07
CA ASN A 119 -2.98 0.17 17.24
C ASN A 119 -2.07 -0.31 16.10
N GLY A 120 -0.84 0.21 16.09
CA GLY A 120 0.07 0.09 14.95
C GLY A 120 -0.31 1.02 13.80
N ALA A 121 0.35 0.86 12.64
CA ALA A 121 0.20 1.75 11.49
C ALA A 121 -1.05 1.48 10.64
N HIS A 122 -1.81 0.43 10.94
CA HIS A 122 -2.91 -0.06 10.09
C HIS A 122 -4.27 -0.06 10.79
N ARG A 123 -4.30 0.12 12.11
CA ARG A 123 -5.51 0.00 12.93
C ARG A 123 -5.54 1.03 14.05
N TRP A 124 -6.74 1.21 14.57
CA TRP A 124 -7.02 2.00 15.76
C TRP A 124 -7.58 1.10 16.86
N HIS A 125 -7.71 1.63 18.07
CA HIS A 125 -8.38 0.96 19.17
C HIS A 125 -8.99 1.99 20.11
N ASN A 126 -9.72 1.52 21.11
CA ASN A 126 -10.24 2.38 22.17
C ASN A 126 -9.85 1.80 23.53
N TYR A 127 -9.41 2.64 24.47
CA TYR A 127 -9.01 2.15 25.80
C TYR A 127 -10.17 1.61 26.64
N LEU A 128 -11.42 1.99 26.35
CA LEU A 128 -12.59 1.67 27.18
C LEU A 128 -13.59 0.71 26.52
N LYS A 129 -13.54 0.51 25.21
CA LYS A 129 -14.45 -0.39 24.48
C LYS A 129 -13.77 -1.10 23.32
N MET A 130 -14.37 -2.21 22.90
CA MET A 130 -14.06 -2.79 21.58
C MET A 130 -14.72 -1.93 20.51
N PRO A 131 -13.95 -1.41 19.52
CA PRO A 131 -14.53 -0.67 18.41
C PRO A 131 -15.50 -1.54 17.61
N ASN A 132 -16.63 -0.97 17.19
CA ASN A 132 -17.48 -1.58 16.17
C ASN A 132 -16.85 -1.33 14.78
N GLU A 133 -16.36 -2.39 14.14
CA GLU A 133 -15.60 -2.31 12.89
C GLU A 133 -16.38 -2.90 11.72
N ILE A 134 -16.36 -2.23 10.58
CA ILE A 134 -16.84 -2.76 9.29
C ILE A 134 -15.70 -2.77 8.27
N LYS A 135 -15.80 -3.63 7.25
CA LYS A 135 -14.94 -3.59 6.08
C LYS A 135 -15.66 -2.88 4.94
N SER A 136 -14.95 -2.03 4.20
CA SER A 136 -15.48 -1.38 3.02
C SER A 136 -15.42 -2.34 1.83
N GLU A 137 -16.57 -2.55 1.18
CA GLU A 137 -16.68 -3.33 -0.08
C GLU A 137 -16.42 -2.47 -1.32
N GLU A 138 -16.56 -1.15 -1.16
CA GLU A 138 -16.61 -0.18 -2.26
C GLU A 138 -15.35 0.68 -2.36
N ALA A 139 -14.48 0.62 -1.36
CA ALA A 139 -13.24 1.35 -1.32
C ALA A 139 -12.07 0.52 -0.81
N ALA A 140 -10.88 0.87 -1.27
CA ALA A 140 -9.66 0.17 -0.96
C ALA A 140 -8.51 1.16 -0.72
N VAL A 141 -7.37 0.63 -0.28
CA VAL A 141 -6.09 1.34 -0.35
C VAL A 141 -5.24 0.72 -1.45
N LEU A 142 -4.78 1.51 -2.41
CA LEU A 142 -3.76 1.07 -3.35
C LEU A 142 -2.42 1.17 -2.63
N HIS A 143 -1.72 0.05 -2.51
CA HIS A 143 -0.42 -0.02 -1.89
C HIS A 143 0.62 -0.30 -2.96
N TYR A 144 1.71 0.47 -2.97
CA TYR A 144 2.77 0.41 -3.97
C TYR A 144 4.11 -0.09 -3.38
N PRO A 145 4.12 -1.24 -2.67
CA PRO A 145 5.35 -1.70 -2.04
C PRO A 145 6.32 -2.18 -3.12
N TYR A 146 7.58 -1.77 -2.99
CA TYR A 146 8.65 -2.16 -3.91
C TYR A 146 8.33 -1.85 -5.38
N ALA A 147 7.52 -0.81 -5.65
CA ALA A 147 7.16 -0.45 -7.02
C ALA A 147 8.34 0.07 -7.84
N LYS A 148 9.43 0.51 -7.19
CA LYS A 148 10.69 0.89 -7.82
C LYS A 148 11.79 -0.08 -7.43
N PHE A 149 12.71 -0.38 -8.35
CA PHE A 149 13.90 -1.17 -8.04
C PHE A 149 14.72 -0.57 -6.87
N SER A 150 14.82 0.77 -6.82
CA SER A 150 15.50 1.51 -5.75
C SER A 150 14.87 1.32 -4.36
N ASP A 151 13.63 0.83 -4.27
CA ASP A 151 12.98 0.61 -2.98
C ASP A 151 13.67 -0.51 -2.19
N LEU A 152 14.32 -1.48 -2.87
CA LEU A 152 15.16 -2.51 -2.26
C LEU A 152 16.32 -1.89 -1.46
N THR A 153 17.06 -0.96 -2.06
CA THR A 153 18.21 -0.31 -1.40
C THR A 153 17.77 0.72 -0.37
N SER A 154 16.70 1.47 -0.63
CA SER A 154 16.16 2.47 0.32
C SER A 154 15.84 1.87 1.70
N ARG A 155 15.49 0.58 1.73
CA ARG A 155 15.11 -0.11 2.96
C ARG A 155 16.32 -0.62 3.73
N ARG A 156 17.38 -1.02 3.02
CA ARG A 156 18.70 -1.29 3.63
C ARG A 156 19.21 -0.07 4.37
N ASP A 157 19.16 1.09 3.74
CA ASP A 157 19.75 2.33 4.29
C ASP A 157 19.01 2.84 5.54
N ARG A 158 17.82 2.30 5.84
CA ARG A 158 17.02 2.58 7.04
C ARG A 158 17.30 1.64 8.22
N CYS A 159 18.11 0.58 8.08
CA CYS A 159 18.40 -0.41 9.13
C CYS A 159 19.91 -0.65 9.26
N GLY A 160 20.51 -0.38 10.43
CA GLY A 160 21.92 -0.69 10.73
C GLY A 160 22.19 -2.16 11.07
N CYS A 161 21.37 -3.05 10.53
CA CYS A 161 21.20 -4.43 10.98
C CYS A 161 22.22 -5.31 10.28
N LYS A 162 22.89 -6.24 11.00
CA LYS A 162 23.80 -7.19 10.34
C LYS A 162 22.98 -8.09 9.40
N PRO A 163 23.48 -8.40 8.19
CA PRO A 163 22.74 -9.21 7.21
C PRO A 163 22.80 -10.71 7.56
N THR A 164 22.35 -11.07 8.76
CA THR A 164 22.23 -12.46 9.22
C THR A 164 20.77 -12.78 9.49
N THR A 165 20.36 -14.03 9.23
CA THR A 165 18.96 -14.46 9.42
C THR A 165 18.44 -14.24 10.84
N GLN A 166 19.33 -14.22 11.85
CA GLN A 166 18.96 -14.02 13.24
C GLN A 166 18.78 -12.53 13.59
N ASP A 167 19.64 -11.65 13.06
CA ASP A 167 19.59 -10.22 13.35
C ASP A 167 18.45 -9.52 12.60
N ILE A 168 18.20 -9.91 11.34
CA ILE A 168 17.16 -9.32 10.49
C ILE A 168 15.75 -9.58 11.06
N LYS A 169 15.52 -10.72 11.72
CA LYS A 169 14.23 -11.05 12.36
C LYS A 169 13.77 -10.03 13.40
N ARG A 170 14.69 -9.27 14.00
CA ARG A 170 14.37 -8.24 15.00
C ARG A 170 13.80 -6.96 14.37
N CYS A 171 14.09 -6.72 13.09
CA CYS A 171 13.78 -5.47 12.42
C CYS A 171 12.71 -5.63 11.33
N PHE A 172 12.57 -6.84 10.80
CA PHE A 172 11.63 -7.13 9.73
C PHE A 172 10.67 -8.24 10.16
N MET A 173 9.39 -7.90 10.21
CA MET A 173 8.33 -8.83 10.60
C MET A 173 8.00 -9.81 9.47
N LEU A 174 8.04 -9.35 8.22
CA LEU A 174 7.64 -10.10 7.04
C LEU A 174 8.83 -10.80 6.36
N ASP A 175 8.61 -12.01 5.84
CA ASP A 175 9.67 -12.80 5.20
C ASP A 175 10.19 -12.17 3.90
N PHE A 176 9.31 -11.55 3.11
CA PHE A 176 9.72 -10.82 1.91
C PHE A 176 10.69 -9.69 2.25
N ASP A 177 10.37 -8.90 3.28
CA ASP A 177 11.20 -7.78 3.72
C ASP A 177 12.59 -8.23 4.18
N ARG A 178 12.67 -9.40 4.82
CA ARG A 178 13.94 -10.02 5.23
C ARG A 178 14.79 -10.39 4.02
N ASN A 179 14.18 -11.03 3.02
CA ASN A 179 14.86 -11.46 1.80
C ASN A 179 15.33 -10.25 0.98
N ALA A 180 14.46 -9.24 0.83
CA ALA A 180 14.78 -7.98 0.18
C ALA A 180 15.95 -7.25 0.85
N PHE A 181 15.97 -7.21 2.19
CA PHE A 181 17.10 -6.63 2.94
C PHE A 181 18.39 -7.43 2.73
N LEU A 182 18.32 -8.76 2.73
CA LEU A 182 19.49 -9.63 2.54
C LEU A 182 20.11 -9.41 1.16
N ILE A 183 19.32 -9.53 0.08
CA ILE A 183 19.83 -9.34 -1.29
C ILE A 183 20.38 -7.93 -1.50
N ALA A 184 19.76 -6.90 -0.93
CA ALA A 184 20.25 -5.52 -1.01
C ALA A 184 21.56 -5.28 -0.23
N SER A 185 21.86 -6.13 0.75
CA SER A 185 23.04 -6.02 1.62
C SER A 185 24.21 -6.87 1.15
N THR A 186 23.96 -8.00 0.48
CA THR A 186 24.99 -8.98 0.11
C THR A 186 25.17 -9.18 -1.38
N GLY A 187 24.16 -8.84 -2.18
CA GLY A 187 24.19 -9.03 -3.63
C GLY A 187 24.87 -7.87 -4.36
N THR A 188 25.37 -8.18 -5.55
CA THR A 188 25.70 -7.20 -6.59
C THR A 188 24.43 -6.61 -7.20
N GLU A 189 24.54 -5.49 -7.91
CA GLU A 189 23.40 -4.85 -8.57
C GLU A 189 22.69 -5.80 -9.57
N ASP A 190 23.46 -6.58 -10.34
CA ASP A 190 22.91 -7.57 -11.27
C ASP A 190 22.15 -8.70 -10.55
N GLU A 191 22.65 -9.15 -9.40
CA GLU A 191 21.97 -10.15 -8.57
C GLU A 191 20.68 -9.59 -7.95
N MET A 192 20.73 -8.35 -7.48
CA MET A 192 19.55 -7.65 -6.98
C MET A 192 18.49 -7.50 -8.07
N LEU A 193 18.90 -7.12 -9.30
CA LEU A 193 17.99 -6.93 -10.41
C LEU A 193 17.33 -8.24 -10.82
N ARG A 194 18.11 -9.33 -10.92
CA ARG A 194 17.56 -10.67 -11.17
C ARG A 194 16.57 -11.08 -10.09
N TRP A 195 16.91 -10.87 -8.81
CA TRP A 195 16.01 -11.19 -7.70
C TRP A 195 14.72 -10.39 -7.77
N TYR A 196 14.80 -9.09 -8.07
CA TYR A 196 13.64 -8.21 -8.23
C TYR A 196 12.72 -8.66 -9.36
N HIS A 197 13.29 -9.07 -10.51
CA HIS A 197 12.52 -9.62 -11.62
C HIS A 197 11.79 -10.91 -11.25
N GLU A 198 12.44 -11.78 -10.49
CA GLU A 198 11.88 -13.07 -10.09
C GLU A 198 10.75 -12.95 -9.05
N HIS A 199 10.83 -11.96 -8.16
CA HIS A 199 9.95 -11.89 -6.98
C HIS A 199 8.92 -10.76 -7.04
N VAL A 200 9.17 -9.69 -7.82
CA VAL A 200 8.35 -8.47 -7.83
C VAL A 200 7.76 -8.18 -9.21
N VAL A 201 8.51 -8.39 -10.28
CA VAL A 201 8.10 -8.01 -11.64
C VAL A 201 7.26 -9.10 -12.31
N TRP A 202 6.01 -8.79 -12.61
CA TRP A 202 5.06 -9.67 -13.28
C TRP A 202 5.32 -9.76 -14.79
N THR A 203 6.38 -10.48 -15.18
CA THR A 203 6.82 -10.60 -16.60
C THR A 203 6.02 -11.60 -17.44
N ASP A 204 5.36 -12.59 -16.81
CA ASP A 204 4.53 -13.59 -17.51
C ASP A 204 3.18 -13.00 -17.97
N ARG A 205 3.16 -12.52 -19.21
CA ARG A 205 1.97 -11.89 -19.81
C ARG A 205 0.77 -12.83 -19.92
N GLU A 206 0.98 -14.11 -20.19
CA GLU A 206 -0.12 -15.07 -20.35
C GLU A 206 -0.80 -15.31 -19.00
N LEU A 207 0.00 -15.48 -17.94
CA LEU A 207 -0.51 -15.58 -16.58
C LEU A 207 -1.22 -14.30 -16.15
N ASN A 208 -0.63 -13.12 -16.41
CA ASN A 208 -1.24 -11.84 -16.06
C ASN A 208 -2.63 -11.69 -16.70
N VAL A 209 -2.76 -12.02 -17.99
CA VAL A 209 -4.06 -11.98 -18.69
C VAL A 209 -5.05 -12.97 -18.09
N LYS A 210 -4.61 -14.17 -17.69
CA LYS A 210 -5.47 -15.14 -17.01
C LYS A 210 -5.99 -14.59 -15.68
N LEU A 211 -5.11 -14.07 -14.83
CA LEU A 211 -5.47 -13.54 -13.52
C LEU A 211 -6.32 -12.26 -13.60
N LEU A 212 -6.15 -11.45 -14.65
CA LEU A 212 -7.01 -10.31 -14.97
C LEU A 212 -8.43 -10.77 -15.33
N LYS A 213 -8.57 -11.80 -16.18
CA LYS A 213 -9.87 -12.38 -16.54
C LYS A 213 -10.60 -12.97 -15.34
N GLU A 214 -9.84 -13.50 -14.39
CA GLU A 214 -10.37 -14.09 -13.15
C GLU A 214 -10.61 -13.04 -12.06
N GLY A 215 -10.26 -11.77 -12.30
CA GLY A 215 -10.49 -10.64 -11.38
C GLY A 215 -9.56 -10.59 -10.17
N ILE A 216 -8.53 -11.44 -10.11
CA ILE A 216 -7.51 -11.42 -9.06
C ILE A 216 -6.58 -10.23 -9.25
N LEU A 217 -6.10 -10.05 -10.48
CA LEU A 217 -5.46 -8.82 -10.91
C LEU A 217 -6.53 -7.88 -11.48
N THR A 218 -6.32 -6.58 -11.33
CA THR A 218 -7.18 -5.55 -11.90
C THR A 218 -6.34 -4.39 -12.43
N ARG A 219 -6.90 -3.65 -13.40
CA ARG A 219 -6.31 -2.43 -13.93
C ARG A 219 -7.01 -1.20 -13.34
N ILE A 220 -6.24 -0.35 -12.67
CA ILE A 220 -6.70 0.89 -12.06
C ILE A 220 -5.87 2.03 -12.65
N TYR A 221 -6.52 2.85 -13.48
CA TYR A 221 -5.89 4.00 -14.16
C TYR A 221 -6.18 5.34 -13.46
N THR A 222 -7.09 5.35 -12.49
CA THR A 222 -7.60 6.59 -11.90
C THR A 222 -6.50 7.49 -11.30
N PRO A 223 -5.56 6.99 -10.48
CA PRO A 223 -4.47 7.82 -9.97
C PRO A 223 -3.61 8.45 -11.08
N MET A 224 -3.29 7.68 -12.11
CA MET A 224 -2.54 8.14 -13.28
C MET A 224 -3.27 9.27 -14.01
N ILE A 225 -4.57 9.12 -14.26
CA ILE A 225 -5.38 10.13 -14.97
C ILE A 225 -5.49 11.42 -14.14
N ILE A 226 -5.74 11.30 -12.84
CA ILE A 226 -5.84 12.45 -11.93
C ILE A 226 -4.51 13.21 -11.89
N LEU A 227 -3.40 12.51 -11.63
CA LEU A 227 -2.08 13.14 -11.53
C LEU A 227 -1.67 13.80 -12.85
N ARG A 228 -1.93 13.15 -13.98
CA ARG A 228 -1.67 13.72 -15.30
C ARG A 228 -2.47 15.01 -15.51
N SER A 229 -3.77 14.99 -15.21
CA SER A 229 -4.64 16.16 -15.38
C SER A 229 -4.22 17.32 -14.47
N LEU A 230 -3.83 17.03 -13.24
CA LEU A 230 -3.31 18.02 -12.30
C LEU A 230 -1.98 18.63 -12.76
N ARG A 231 -1.10 17.84 -13.40
CA ARG A 231 0.14 18.35 -14.02
C ARG A 231 -0.15 19.22 -15.24
N GLU A 232 -1.03 18.76 -16.13
CA GLU A 232 -1.42 19.49 -17.35
C GLU A 232 -2.14 20.82 -17.03
N SER A 233 -2.89 20.87 -15.93
CA SER A 233 -3.51 22.10 -15.42
C SER A 233 -2.55 23.05 -14.68
N GLY A 234 -1.30 22.65 -14.45
CA GLY A 234 -0.31 23.45 -13.72
C GLY A 234 -0.50 23.49 -12.20
N ILE A 235 -1.50 22.80 -11.64
CA ILE A 235 -1.76 22.70 -10.20
C ILE A 235 -0.64 21.92 -9.51
N LEU A 236 -0.20 20.82 -10.13
CA LEU A 236 1.01 20.11 -9.74
C LEU A 236 2.18 20.63 -10.58
N SER A 237 2.82 21.71 -10.14
CA SER A 237 4.13 22.07 -10.67
C SER A 237 5.13 20.98 -10.31
N SER A 238 5.85 20.44 -11.29
CA SER A 238 7.00 19.57 -11.04
C SER A 238 7.96 20.29 -10.10
N SER A 239 8.12 19.79 -8.87
CA SER A 239 9.18 20.23 -7.96
C SER A 239 10.52 19.72 -8.48
N ASN A 240 10.99 20.29 -9.60
CA ASN A 240 12.31 20.06 -10.12
C ASN A 240 13.30 20.90 -9.30
N GLY A 241 14.02 20.24 -8.40
CA GLY A 241 15.35 20.63 -7.95
C GLY A 241 15.54 22.05 -7.39
N SER A 242 15.17 22.28 -6.13
CA SER A 242 15.71 23.40 -5.34
C SER A 242 16.24 22.90 -3.99
N ALA A 243 17.11 21.88 -4.03
CA ALA A 243 17.91 21.44 -2.89
C ALA A 243 19.39 21.43 -3.27
N GLN A 244 19.91 22.57 -3.73
CA GLN A 244 21.33 22.88 -3.78
C GLN A 244 21.52 24.37 -4.06
N GLN A 245 21.59 25.16 -2.98
CA GLN A 245 22.47 26.33 -2.84
C GLN A 245 22.13 27.05 -1.53
N THR A 246 22.73 26.57 -0.44
CA THR A 246 23.15 27.45 0.66
C THR A 246 24.54 27.00 1.09
N THR A 247 25.53 27.42 0.31
CA THR A 247 26.91 27.60 0.77
C THR A 247 27.18 29.08 0.77
N SER A 248 27.28 29.67 1.96
CA SER A 248 28.10 30.83 2.36
C SER A 248 27.92 31.02 3.85
#